data_AF-A0A4Y5X2G6-F1
#
_entry.id   AF-A0A4Y5X2G6-F1
#
_cell.length_a   1.000
_cell.length_b   1.000
_cell.length_c   1.000
_cell.angle_alpha   90.00
_cell.angle_beta   90.00
_cell.angle_gamma   90.00
#
_symmetry.space_group_name_H-M   'P 1'
#
loop_
_entity.id
_entity.type
_entity.pdbx_description
1 polymer ?
#
loop_
_entity_poly.entity_id
_entity_poly.type
_entity_poly.pdbx_seq_one_letter_code
_entity_poly.pdbx_strand_id
1 'polypeptide(L)'
;ELSSSQSTSINLPYITVDADKNPLFLDEQLTRAEFQRITQDLLDRTRQPFQSVIKDAGISVSEIDHVVLVGGSTRMPAVTELVKELTGGKEPNKGVNPDEVVAVGAALQAGVLKGEVKDVLLLDVTPLSLGIETKGG
;
A
#
# COMPACT_ATOMS: atom_id res chain seq x y z
N GLU A 1 8.19 -16.37 3.61
CA GLU A 1 7.35 -15.19 3.31
C GLU A 1 7.70 -14.71 1.90
N LEU A 2 6.71 -14.49 1.02
CA LEU A 2 6.95 -14.30 -0.42
C LEU A 2 7.53 -12.93 -0.80
N SER A 3 7.47 -11.94 0.11
CA SER A 3 8.12 -10.64 -0.10
C SER A 3 9.65 -10.75 -0.03
N SER A 4 10.18 -11.73 0.70
CA SER A 4 11.62 -12.01 0.85
C SER A 4 12.07 -13.21 0.01
N SER A 5 11.31 -14.31 -0.02
CA SER A 5 11.65 -15.55 -0.73
C SER A 5 10.97 -15.69 -2.10
N GLN A 6 11.55 -16.48 -3.02
CA GLN A 6 10.97 -16.74 -4.35
C GLN A 6 9.84 -17.78 -4.34
N SER A 7 9.78 -18.62 -3.31
CA SER A 7 8.71 -19.60 -3.09
C SER A 7 8.49 -19.84 -1.61
N THR A 8 7.36 -20.45 -1.28
CA THR A 8 7.01 -20.91 0.07
C THR A 8 6.18 -22.20 -0.04
N SER A 9 6.32 -23.09 0.93
CA SER A 9 5.40 -24.23 1.07
C SER A 9 4.23 -23.82 1.99
N ILE A 10 3.04 -24.25 1.61
CA ILE A 10 1.80 -24.16 2.38
C ILE A 10 1.49 -25.58 2.81
N ASN A 11 1.86 -25.91 4.05
CA ASN A 11 1.62 -27.21 4.66
C ASN A 11 0.59 -27.07 5.77
N LEU A 12 -0.62 -27.59 5.52
CA LEU A 12 -1.73 -27.61 6.48
C LEU A 12 -2.13 -29.06 6.73
N PRO A 13 -1.56 -29.71 7.76
CA PRO A 13 -1.92 -31.07 8.10
C PRO A 13 -3.29 -31.10 8.78
N TYR A 14 -4.05 -32.17 8.54
CA TYR A 14 -5.40 -32.35 9.12
C TYR A 14 -6.34 -31.17 8.84
N ILE A 15 -6.29 -30.59 7.64
CA ILE A 15 -7.07 -29.40 7.28
C ILE A 15 -8.57 -29.65 7.35
N THR A 16 -9.00 -30.87 6.99
CA THR A 16 -10.39 -31.33 7.09
C THR A 16 -10.44 -32.86 6.98
N VAL A 17 -11.63 -33.44 6.93
CA VAL A 17 -11.87 -34.87 6.63
C VAL A 17 -12.71 -35.02 5.37
N ASP A 18 -12.58 -36.16 4.69
CA ASP A 18 -13.46 -36.53 3.59
C ASP A 18 -14.81 -37.11 4.06
N ALA A 19 -15.64 -37.56 3.12
CA ALA A 19 -16.94 -38.16 3.41
C ALA A 19 -16.84 -39.44 4.27
N ASP A 20 -15.72 -40.16 4.18
CA ASP A 20 -15.45 -41.42 4.89
C ASP A 20 -14.72 -41.20 6.23
N LYS A 21 -14.58 -39.93 6.66
CA LYS A 21 -13.88 -39.48 7.87
C LYS A 21 -12.37 -39.71 7.85
N ASN A 22 -11.76 -39.84 6.68
CA ASN A 22 -10.30 -39.87 6.57
C ASN A 22 -9.74 -38.44 6.67
N PRO A 23 -8.63 -38.22 7.41
CA PRO A 23 -7.99 -36.91 7.48
C PRO A 23 -7.34 -36.53 6.16
N LEU A 24 -7.58 -35.28 5.73
CA LEU A 24 -6.98 -34.67 4.54
C LEU A 24 -5.85 -33.71 4.93
N PHE A 25 -4.86 -33.60 4.04
CA PHE A 25 -3.68 -32.77 4.19
C PHE A 25 -3.54 -31.87 2.96
N LEU A 26 -3.17 -30.61 3.15
CA LEU A 26 -2.78 -29.73 2.06
C LEU A 26 -1.26 -29.55 2.11
N ASP A 27 -0.59 -29.89 1.02
CA ASP A 27 0.83 -29.60 0.81
C ASP A 27 1.02 -29.01 -0.58
N GLU A 28 1.14 -27.69 -0.63
CA GLU A 28 1.23 -26.93 -1.88
C GLU A 28 2.45 -26.02 -1.87
N GLN A 29 3.07 -25.82 -3.04
CA GLN A 29 4.15 -24.86 -3.20
C GLN A 29 3.65 -23.63 -3.97
N LEU A 30 3.73 -22.46 -3.32
CA LEU A 30 3.38 -21.19 -3.95
C LEU A 30 4.65 -20.41 -4.30
N THR A 31 4.76 -19.99 -5.56
CA THR A 31 5.87 -19.14 -6.02
C THR A 31 5.48 -17.66 -5.96
N ARG A 32 6.48 -16.78 -5.88
CA ARG A 32 6.29 -15.33 -5.95
C ARG A 32 5.64 -14.92 -7.26
N ALA A 33 6.06 -15.52 -8.38
CA ALA A 33 5.50 -15.24 -9.70
C ALA A 33 4.00 -15.58 -9.75
N GLU A 34 3.60 -16.72 -9.20
CA GLU A 34 2.20 -17.12 -9.14
C GLU A 34 1.39 -16.20 -8.23
N PHE A 35 1.92 -15.86 -7.05
CA PHE A 35 1.26 -14.90 -6.14
C PHE A 35 1.06 -13.52 -6.78
N GLN A 36 2.06 -13.02 -7.51
CA GLN A 36 1.95 -11.77 -8.27
C GLN A 36 0.89 -11.88 -9.37
N ARG A 37 0.88 -12.99 -10.12
CA ARG A 37 -0.11 -13.24 -11.17
C ARG A 37 -1.55 -13.19 -10.64
N ILE A 38 -1.82 -13.82 -9.50
CA ILE A 38 -3.18 -13.88 -8.91
C ILE A 38 -3.58 -12.59 -8.17
N THR A 39 -2.65 -11.64 -7.98
CA THR A 39 -2.91 -10.34 -7.31
C THR A 39 -2.69 -9.13 -8.23
N GLN A 40 -2.39 -9.35 -9.51
CA GLN A 40 -2.01 -8.32 -10.45
C GLN A 40 -3.10 -7.26 -10.64
N ASP A 41 -4.38 -7.67 -10.64
CA ASP A 41 -5.52 -6.76 -10.76
C ASP A 41 -5.57 -5.75 -9.60
N LEU A 42 -5.19 -6.16 -8.39
CA LEU A 42 -5.13 -5.28 -7.22
C LEU A 42 -4.04 -4.22 -7.36
N LEU A 43 -2.88 -4.59 -7.93
CA LEU A 43 -1.80 -3.65 -8.21
C LEU A 43 -2.20 -2.66 -9.31
N ASP A 44 -2.79 -3.15 -10.40
CA ASP A 44 -3.17 -2.30 -11.54
C ASP A 44 -4.24 -1.28 -11.17
N ARG A 45 -5.17 -1.65 -10.28
CA ARG A 45 -6.17 -0.72 -9.71
C ARG A 45 -5.54 0.50 -9.01
N THR A 46 -4.29 0.43 -8.54
CA THR A 46 -3.61 1.55 -7.89
C THR A 46 -3.05 2.59 -8.87
N ARG A 47 -2.92 2.25 -10.16
CA ARG A 47 -2.40 3.16 -11.19
C ARG A 47 -3.33 4.35 -11.43
N GLN A 48 -4.65 4.11 -11.45
CA GLN A 48 -5.65 5.15 -11.70
C GLN A 48 -5.66 6.22 -10.59
N PRO A 49 -5.70 5.88 -9.29
CA PRO A 49 -5.55 6.86 -8.22
C PRO A 49 -4.29 7.71 -8.33
N PHE A 50 -3.13 7.09 -8.62
CA PHE A 50 -1.88 7.84 -8.81
C PHE A 50 -2.00 8.88 -9.93
N GLN A 51 -2.47 8.48 -11.11
CA GLN A 51 -2.64 9.40 -12.24
C GLN A 51 -3.64 10.51 -11.95
N SER A 52 -4.71 10.20 -11.23
CA SER A 52 -5.73 11.19 -10.83
C SER A 52 -5.12 12.24 -9.89
N VAL A 53 -4.34 11.82 -8.89
CA VAL A 53 -3.68 12.74 -7.95
C VAL A 53 -2.65 13.63 -8.66
N ILE A 54 -1.84 13.09 -9.58
CA ILE A 54 -0.88 13.90 -10.34
C ILE A 54 -1.60 14.96 -11.19
N LYS A 55 -2.71 14.57 -11.82
CA LYS A 55 -3.55 15.49 -12.59
C LYS A 55 -4.16 16.59 -11.72
N ASP A 56 -4.71 16.22 -10.56
CA ASP A 56 -5.37 17.17 -9.64
C ASP A 56 -4.35 18.12 -9.00
N ALA A 57 -3.13 17.64 -8.73
CA ALA A 57 -2.02 18.46 -8.25
C ALA A 57 -1.48 19.43 -9.33
N GLY A 58 -1.72 19.15 -10.61
CA GLY A 58 -1.25 19.99 -11.72
C GLY A 58 0.26 19.99 -11.91
N ILE A 59 0.96 18.97 -11.42
CA ILE A 59 2.43 18.82 -11.50
C ILE A 59 2.81 17.70 -12.48
N SER A 60 4.05 17.73 -12.93
CA SER A 60 4.70 16.61 -13.62
C SER A 60 5.25 15.59 -12.61
N VAL A 61 5.34 14.32 -13.02
CA VAL A 61 5.95 13.25 -12.20
C VAL A 61 7.41 13.55 -11.85
N SER A 62 8.13 14.27 -12.72
CA SER A 62 9.51 14.69 -12.48
C SER A 62 9.68 15.59 -11.25
N GLU A 63 8.65 16.35 -10.89
CA GLU A 63 8.64 17.27 -9.75
C GLU A 63 8.50 16.57 -8.39
N ILE A 64 8.29 15.26 -8.36
CA ILE A 64 8.25 14.49 -7.10
C ILE A 64 9.68 14.33 -6.56
N ASP A 65 10.07 15.03 -5.50
CA ASP A 65 11.44 14.92 -4.97
C ASP A 65 11.70 13.58 -4.25
N HIS A 66 10.73 13.14 -3.46
CA HIS A 66 10.84 11.95 -2.62
C HIS A 66 9.58 11.09 -2.68
N VAL A 67 9.79 9.78 -2.68
CA VAL A 67 8.73 8.78 -2.61
C VAL A 67 8.80 8.11 -1.24
N VAL A 68 7.69 8.08 -0.51
CA VAL A 68 7.61 7.42 0.80
C VAL A 68 6.58 6.30 0.71
N LEU A 69 6.98 5.09 1.09
CA LEU A 69 6.08 3.93 1.16
C LEU A 69 5.61 3.74 2.60
N VAL A 70 4.30 3.55 2.77
CA VAL A 70 3.65 3.38 4.07
C VAL A 70 2.71 2.19 4.03
N GLY A 71 2.72 1.37 5.09
CA GLY A 71 1.92 0.14 5.24
C GLY A 71 2.66 -1.13 4.83
N GLY A 72 2.47 -2.21 5.60
CA GLY A 72 3.23 -3.46 5.42
C GLY A 72 3.14 -4.10 4.03
N SER A 73 2.02 -3.93 3.32
CA SER A 73 1.86 -4.46 1.95
C SER A 73 2.83 -3.82 0.94
N THR A 74 3.40 -2.63 1.21
CA THR A 74 4.40 -2.02 0.33
C THR A 74 5.74 -2.74 0.36
N ARG A 75 5.94 -3.69 1.28
CA ARG A 75 7.11 -4.58 1.32
C ARG A 75 7.13 -5.59 0.18
N MET A 76 6.00 -5.79 -0.50
CA MET A 76 5.91 -6.64 -1.68
C MET A 76 6.76 -6.05 -2.82
N PRO A 77 7.69 -6.81 -3.42
CA PRO A 77 8.56 -6.30 -4.49
C PRO A 77 7.80 -5.68 -5.67
N ALA A 78 6.67 -6.27 -6.07
CA ALA A 78 5.87 -5.74 -7.18
C ALA A 78 5.29 -4.35 -6.91
N VAL A 79 4.99 -4.00 -5.65
CA VAL A 79 4.53 -2.65 -5.28
C VAL A 79 5.68 -1.65 -5.46
N THR A 80 6.88 -2.01 -5.00
CA THR A 80 8.06 -1.15 -5.16
C THR A 80 8.39 -0.91 -6.62
N GLU A 81 8.34 -1.95 -7.46
CA GLU A 81 8.60 -1.81 -8.89
C GLU A 81 7.53 -1.00 -9.62
N LEU A 82 6.25 -1.20 -9.28
CA LEU A 82 5.16 -0.37 -9.80
C LEU A 82 5.37 1.11 -9.46
N VAL A 83 5.76 1.41 -8.23
CA VAL A 83 6.00 2.80 -7.81
C VAL A 83 7.18 3.41 -8.55
N LYS A 84 8.27 2.65 -8.77
CA LYS A 84 9.39 3.12 -9.61
C LYS A 84 8.93 3.41 -11.03
N GLU A 85 8.15 2.51 -11.63
CA GLU A 85 7.58 2.70 -12.97
C GLU A 85 6.76 4.00 -13.03
N LEU A 86 5.82 4.18 -12.10
CA LEU A 86 4.92 5.33 -12.05
C LEU A 86 5.64 6.66 -11.79
N THR A 87 6.78 6.62 -11.09
CA THR A 87 7.54 7.82 -10.69
C THR A 87 8.71 8.14 -11.61
N GLY A 88 8.86 7.42 -12.73
CA GLY A 88 9.95 7.64 -13.67
C GLY A 88 11.31 7.15 -13.18
N GLY A 89 11.32 6.10 -12.37
CA GLY A 89 12.52 5.42 -11.85
C GLY A 89 13.00 5.92 -10.49
N LYS A 90 12.20 6.70 -9.75
CA LYS A 90 12.60 7.20 -8.42
C LYS A 90 12.56 6.08 -7.38
N GLU A 91 13.66 5.92 -6.64
CA GLU A 91 13.75 4.95 -5.56
C GLU A 91 13.00 5.44 -4.31
N PRO A 92 12.16 4.60 -3.68
CA PRO A 92 11.51 4.95 -2.44
C PRO A 92 12.49 5.17 -1.28
N ASN A 93 12.16 6.14 -0.43
CA ASN A 93 12.90 6.45 0.78
C ASN A 93 12.79 5.31 1.80
N LYS A 94 13.94 4.84 2.29
CA LYS A 94 14.05 3.75 3.28
C LYS A 94 14.29 4.23 4.71
N GLY A 95 14.36 5.54 4.93
CA GLY A 95 14.57 6.17 6.25
C GLY A 95 13.33 6.20 7.13
N VAL A 96 12.20 5.67 6.66
CA VAL A 96 10.91 5.68 7.35
C VAL A 96 10.48 4.24 7.61
N ASN A 97 10.07 3.93 8.84
CA ASN A 97 9.44 2.65 9.14
C ASN A 97 7.98 2.64 8.62
N PRO A 98 7.65 1.82 7.59
CA PRO A 98 6.33 1.86 6.97
C PRO A 98 5.19 1.42 7.90
N ASP A 99 5.49 0.69 8.98
CA ASP A 99 4.47 0.13 9.87
C ASP A 99 4.12 1.10 11.03
N GLU A 100 5.03 2.01 11.38
CA GLU A 100 4.92 2.86 12.57
C GLU A 100 4.80 4.35 12.24
N VAL A 101 5.22 4.78 11.04
CA VAL A 101 5.31 6.21 10.69
C VAL A 101 3.99 6.96 10.87
N VAL A 102 2.86 6.32 10.62
CA VAL A 102 1.54 6.94 10.81
C VAL A 102 1.30 7.26 12.28
N ALA A 103 1.62 6.34 13.19
CA ALA A 103 1.47 6.55 14.62
C ALA A 103 2.42 7.64 15.15
N VAL A 104 3.66 7.66 14.64
CA VAL A 104 4.63 8.72 14.95
C VAL A 104 4.12 10.08 14.49
N GLY A 105 3.58 10.17 13.28
CA GLY A 105 2.98 11.41 12.76
C GLY A 105 1.80 11.89 13.60
N ALA A 106 0.93 10.98 14.05
CA ALA A 106 -0.19 11.32 14.93
C ALA A 106 0.28 11.85 16.28
N ALA A 107 1.32 11.24 16.88
CA ALA A 107 1.90 11.72 18.13
C ALA A 107 2.55 13.11 17.98
N LEU A 108 3.23 13.36 16.86
CA LEU A 108 3.79 14.67 16.53
C LEU A 108 2.67 15.73 16.43
N GLN A 109 1.59 15.42 15.72
CA GLN A 109 0.43 16.30 15.59
C GLN A 109 -0.19 16.63 16.95
N ALA A 110 -0.28 15.67 17.87
CA ALA A 110 -0.73 15.92 19.24
C ALA A 110 0.21 16.86 20.01
N GLY A 111 1.53 16.74 19.82
CA GLY A 111 2.52 17.67 20.37
C GLY A 111 2.38 19.10 19.84
N VAL A 112 2.05 19.25 18.55
CA VAL A 112 1.75 20.56 17.93
C VAL A 112 0.50 21.18 18.58
N LEU A 113 -0.58 20.40 18.75
CA LEU A 113 -1.82 20.87 19.37
C LEU A 113 -1.63 21.31 20.83
N LYS A 114 -0.70 20.69 21.56
CA LYS A 114 -0.34 21.09 22.94
C LYS A 114 0.65 22.27 23.00
N GLY A 115 1.20 22.70 21.86
CA GLY A 115 2.25 23.71 21.80
C GLY A 115 3.63 23.23 22.29
N GLU A 116 3.82 21.92 22.47
CA GLU A 116 5.09 21.28 22.83
C GLU A 116 6.03 21.23 21.61
N VAL A 117 5.46 21.05 20.42
CA VAL A 117 6.16 21.13 19.13
C VAL A 117 5.83 22.48 18.50
N LYS A 118 6.88 23.25 18.16
CA LYS A 118 6.76 24.60 17.60
C LYS A 118 7.21 24.61 16.14
N ASP A 119 6.84 25.67 15.43
CA ASP A 119 7.24 25.95 14.05
C ASP A 119 6.80 24.90 13.02
N VAL A 120 5.68 24.23 13.29
CA VAL A 120 5.01 23.31 12.35
C VAL A 120 3.63 23.86 12.00
N LEU A 121 3.38 24.01 10.69
CA LEU A 121 2.07 24.37 10.15
C LEU A 121 1.62 23.27 9.19
N LEU A 122 0.42 22.74 9.41
CA LEU A 122 -0.22 21.73 8.56
C LEU A 122 -1.49 22.31 7.94
N LEU A 123 -1.61 22.19 6.63
CA LEU A 123 -2.84 22.49 5.88
C LEU A 123 -3.25 21.21 5.14
N ASP A 124 -4.47 20.75 5.38
CA ASP A 124 -5.02 19.53 4.80
C ASP A 124 -6.33 19.84 4.03
N VAL A 125 -6.80 18.89 3.22
CA VAL A 125 -7.93 19.07 2.30
C VAL A 125 -9.02 18.03 2.52
N THR A 126 -10.25 18.34 2.11
CA THR A 126 -11.33 17.35 2.06
C THR A 126 -11.22 16.52 0.80
N PRO A 127 -11.14 15.18 0.86
CA PRO A 127 -10.83 14.34 -0.31
C PRO A 127 -12.00 14.13 -1.27
N LEU A 128 -13.22 14.50 -0.86
CA LEU A 128 -14.44 14.29 -1.64
C LEU A 128 -15.18 15.61 -1.81
N SER A 129 -15.79 15.78 -2.98
CA SER A 129 -16.71 16.89 -3.23
C SER A 129 -17.91 16.81 -2.29
N LEU A 130 -18.28 17.94 -1.72
CA LEU A 130 -19.50 18.08 -0.92
C LEU A 130 -20.51 18.90 -1.71
N GLY A 131 -21.69 18.35 -1.93
CA GLY A 131 -22.77 18.98 -2.68
C GLY A 131 -24.14 18.56 -2.17
N ILE A 132 -25.16 19.26 -2.65
CA ILE A 132 -26.58 18.93 -2.41
C ILE A 132 -27.23 18.57 -3.74
N GLU A 133 -28.19 17.65 -3.71
CA GLU A 133 -28.98 17.31 -4.88
C GLU A 133 -29.91 18.47 -5.25
N THR A 134 -29.98 18.80 -6.54
CA THR A 134 -30.92 19.81 -7.06
C THR A 134 -31.93 19.18 -8.01
N LYS A 135 -33.04 19.88 -8.30
CA LYS A 135 -34.09 19.33 -9.18
C LYS A 135 -33.52 19.16 -10.60
N GLY A 136 -33.26 17.91 -10.98
CA GLY A 136 -32.68 17.53 -12.27
C GLY A 136 -31.26 16.96 -12.20
N GLY A 137 -30.70 16.82 -10.99
CA GLY A 137 -29.29 16.48 -10.75
C GLY A 137 -28.58 17.68 -10.14
#